data_AF-A0A946VEW7-F1
#
_entry.id   AF-A0A946VEW7-F1
#
_cell.length_a   1.000
_cell.length_b   1.000
_cell.length_c   1.000
_cell.angle_alpha   90.00
_cell.angle_beta   90.00
_cell.angle_gamma   90.00
#
_symmetry.space_group_name_H-M   'P 1'
#
loop_
_entity.id
_entity.type
_entity.pdbx_description
1 polymer ?
#
loop_
_entity_poly.entity_id
_entity_poly.type
_entity_poly.pdbx_seq_one_letter_code
_entity_poly.pdbx_strand_id
1 'polypeptide(L)'
;MNNYVISGAGRSAFHYEPQQMLFRATAYTVVFASAILLAACSKDDGNSKAANSKLEQAANAAHQQATSMAGKPRCRDYTPTKQAYFGDLHVHTSFSFDAHAYGVKTTPEDAYRFARGEAIPFLPLAEDGTMAGSIKIDRPLDFVAVTDHAEFLGEYQLCTDKDSASYNSDYCNTYRKGGVEAIMLTGTALATQPSTRLTPVCGEGARDCLAASVIPWQAIIAAAENANDDSPACEFTSFVGYEYSGAPGSSNYHRNVIFRNANVPEMPVSIFEAPRDYDLWLALNKT
;
A
#
# COMPACT_ATOMS: atom_id res chain seq x y z
N MET A 1 6.28 12.15 -19.88
CA MET A 1 6.85 10.92 -19.27
C MET A 1 5.94 10.52 -18.13
N ASN A 2 5.65 9.24 -17.93
CA ASN A 2 4.78 8.80 -16.84
C ASN A 2 5.43 9.12 -15.48
N ASN A 3 4.59 9.32 -14.46
CA ASN A 3 5.04 9.65 -13.10
C ASN A 3 5.45 8.41 -12.28
N TYR A 4 5.44 7.22 -12.89
CA TYR A 4 5.68 5.95 -12.21
C TYR A 4 6.52 4.99 -13.06
N VAL A 5 7.11 4.00 -12.39
CA VAL A 5 7.73 2.81 -12.97
C VAL A 5 7.13 1.58 -12.30
N ILE A 6 6.96 0.50 -13.05
CA ILE A 6 6.52 -0.79 -12.53
C ILE A 6 7.67 -1.79 -12.67
N SER A 7 8.20 -2.28 -11.56
CA SER A 7 9.18 -3.37 -11.55
C SER A 7 8.50 -4.69 -11.20
N GLY A 8 8.97 -5.79 -11.77
CA GLY A 8 8.51 -7.12 -11.35
C GLY A 8 9.34 -7.59 -10.17
N ALA A 9 8.69 -8.01 -9.09
CA ALA A 9 9.32 -8.91 -8.13
C ALA A 9 9.24 -10.34 -8.73
N GLY A 10 10.31 -11.11 -8.61
CA GLY A 10 10.56 -12.30 -9.44
C GLY A 10 9.35 -13.25 -9.66
N ARG A 11 9.19 -13.74 -10.89
CA ARG A 11 8.20 -14.79 -11.20
C ARG A 11 8.64 -16.11 -10.57
N SER A 12 7.86 -16.65 -9.65
CA SER A 12 7.91 -18.08 -9.32
C SER A 12 7.18 -18.83 -10.44
N ALA A 13 7.89 -19.15 -11.52
CA ALA A 13 7.28 -19.75 -12.71
C ALA A 13 7.00 -21.25 -12.50
N PHE A 14 5.78 -21.61 -12.10
CA PHE A 14 5.21 -22.89 -12.50
C PHE A 14 4.49 -22.68 -13.84
N HIS A 15 5.19 -23.01 -14.94
CA HIS A 15 4.61 -22.97 -16.28
C HIS A 15 3.48 -24.00 -16.39
N TYR A 16 2.24 -23.53 -16.49
CA TYR A 16 1.15 -24.30 -17.05
C TYR A 16 0.51 -23.45 -18.15
N GLU A 17 0.62 -23.92 -19.39
CA GLU A 17 0.17 -23.23 -20.60
C GLU A 17 -1.31 -23.54 -20.84
N PRO A 18 -2.25 -22.57 -20.81
CA PRO A 18 -3.62 -22.82 -21.22
C PRO A 18 -3.83 -22.38 -22.67
N GLN A 19 -4.36 -23.31 -23.45
CA GLN A 19 -4.76 -23.14 -24.84
C GLN A 19 -5.73 -21.96 -25.00
N GLN A 20 -5.51 -21.17 -26.06
CA GLN A 20 -6.36 -20.05 -26.43
C GLN A 20 -7.76 -20.53 -26.82
N MET A 21 -8.80 -19.96 -26.18
CA MET A 21 -10.17 -20.01 -26.68
C MET A 21 -10.66 -18.60 -26.97
N LEU A 22 -10.83 -18.34 -28.27
CA LEU A 22 -11.54 -17.21 -28.86
C LEU A 22 -13.00 -17.20 -28.40
N PHE A 23 -13.45 -16.10 -27.78
CA PHE A 23 -14.88 -15.80 -27.64
C PHE A 23 -15.22 -14.42 -28.20
N ARG A 24 -16.26 -14.42 -29.03
CA ARG A 24 -16.77 -13.33 -29.85
C ARG A 24 -17.52 -12.31 -29.00
N ALA A 25 -17.29 -11.03 -29.29
CA ALA A 25 -18.03 -9.90 -28.75
C ALA A 25 -19.51 -9.95 -29.17
N THR A 26 -20.43 -9.78 -28.22
CA THR A 26 -21.83 -9.43 -28.49
C THR A 26 -22.19 -8.22 -27.63
N ALA A 27 -22.54 -7.12 -28.29
CA ALA A 27 -22.93 -5.87 -27.66
C ALA A 27 -24.37 -5.97 -27.12
N TYR A 28 -24.59 -5.53 -25.88
CA TYR A 28 -25.93 -5.27 -25.35
C TYR A 28 -26.02 -3.83 -24.87
N THR A 29 -26.95 -3.11 -25.49
CA THR A 29 -27.41 -1.76 -25.16
C THR A 29 -28.16 -1.79 -23.83
N VAL A 30 -27.77 -0.96 -22.86
CA VAL A 30 -28.51 -0.78 -21.60
C VAL A 30 -29.21 0.58 -21.63
N VAL A 31 -30.53 0.54 -21.48
CA VAL A 31 -31.44 1.69 -21.39
C VAL A 31 -31.41 2.23 -19.95
N PHE A 32 -31.23 3.55 -19.82
CA PHE A 32 -31.34 4.29 -18.56
C PHE A 32 -32.78 4.29 -18.04
N ALA A 33 -32.98 3.95 -16.76
CA ALA A 33 -34.17 4.32 -16.02
C ALA A 33 -33.79 4.73 -14.59
N SER A 34 -33.97 6.01 -14.31
CA SER A 34 -33.77 6.64 -13.00
C SER A 34 -34.99 6.39 -12.10
N ALA A 35 -34.76 6.09 -10.82
CA ALA A 35 -35.75 6.28 -9.76
C ALA A 35 -35.05 6.53 -8.40
N ILE A 36 -35.73 7.31 -7.56
CA ILE A 36 -35.22 8.22 -6.53
C ILE A 36 -35.43 7.68 -5.10
N LEU A 37 -34.44 7.99 -4.22
CA LEU A 37 -34.41 8.16 -2.75
C LEU A 37 -34.99 7.12 -1.78
N LEU A 38 -34.21 6.85 -0.71
CA LEU A 38 -34.65 6.98 0.69
C LEU A 38 -33.43 7.20 1.63
N ALA A 39 -33.61 8.09 2.59
CA ALA A 39 -32.61 8.60 3.54
C ALA A 39 -32.43 7.67 4.76
N ALA A 40 -31.24 7.67 5.35
CA ALA A 40 -31.01 7.17 6.71
C ALA A 40 -29.95 8.02 7.42
N CYS A 41 -30.33 8.57 8.58
CA CYS A 41 -29.50 9.40 9.46
C CYS A 41 -28.50 8.54 10.26
N SER A 42 -27.25 8.98 10.37
CA SER A 42 -26.26 8.44 11.32
C SER A 42 -26.03 9.41 12.46
N LYS A 43 -25.92 8.89 13.69
CA LYS A 43 -25.52 9.64 14.90
C LYS A 43 -24.01 9.89 14.88
N ASP A 44 -23.64 11.09 15.33
CA ASP A 44 -22.27 11.63 15.35
C ASP A 44 -21.64 11.51 16.75
N ASP A 45 -20.53 10.78 16.86
CA ASP A 45 -19.66 10.81 18.03
C ASP A 45 -18.44 11.70 17.73
N GLY A 46 -18.37 12.86 18.39
CA GLY A 46 -17.48 13.99 18.04
C GLY A 46 -15.99 13.79 18.31
N ASN A 47 -15.59 12.70 18.98
CA ASN A 47 -14.19 12.49 19.36
C ASN A 47 -13.36 11.88 18.21
N SER A 48 -13.96 10.96 17.44
CA SER A 48 -13.35 10.31 16.28
C SER A 48 -13.16 11.29 15.12
N LYS A 49 -14.10 12.24 14.94
CA LYS A 49 -13.99 13.33 13.95
C LYS A 49 -12.79 14.26 14.22
N ALA A 50 -12.47 14.50 15.49
CA ALA A 50 -11.38 15.41 15.87
C ALA A 50 -9.99 14.78 15.65
N ALA A 51 -9.84 13.46 15.86
CA ALA A 51 -8.60 12.75 15.55
C ALA A 51 -8.41 12.58 14.03
N ASN A 52 -9.47 12.22 13.30
CA ASN A 52 -9.45 12.06 11.85
C ASN A 52 -9.16 13.40 11.14
N SER A 53 -9.75 14.51 11.60
CA SER A 53 -9.50 15.83 11.01
C SER A 53 -8.06 16.32 11.19
N LYS A 54 -7.35 15.92 12.26
CA LYS A 54 -5.93 16.29 12.45
C LYS A 54 -5.01 15.50 11.52
N LEU A 55 -5.30 14.21 11.30
CA LEU A 55 -4.57 13.37 10.35
C LEU A 55 -4.86 13.78 8.91
N GLU A 56 -6.12 14.10 8.58
CA GLU A 56 -6.53 14.65 7.28
C GLU A 56 -5.90 16.02 7.00
N GLN A 57 -5.77 16.90 8.01
CA GLN A 57 -5.10 18.19 7.85
C GLN A 57 -3.58 18.03 7.64
N ALA A 58 -2.94 17.09 8.33
CA ALA A 58 -1.53 16.77 8.12
C ALA A 58 -1.30 16.13 6.73
N ALA A 59 -2.19 15.24 6.29
CA ALA A 59 -2.15 14.60 4.98
C ALA A 59 -2.40 15.60 3.84
N ASN A 60 -3.35 16.52 3.99
CA ASN A 60 -3.59 17.59 3.03
C ASN A 60 -2.42 18.58 2.95
N ALA A 61 -1.74 18.86 4.05
CA ALA A 61 -0.52 19.67 4.04
C ALA A 61 0.62 18.98 3.30
N ALA A 62 0.79 17.66 3.48
CA ALA A 62 1.78 16.86 2.75
C ALA A 62 1.46 16.77 1.24
N HIS A 63 0.19 16.61 0.88
CA HIS A 63 -0.26 16.59 -0.53
C HIS A 63 -0.05 17.94 -1.23
N GLN A 64 -0.20 19.07 -0.53
CA GLN A 64 0.10 20.39 -1.10
C GLN A 64 1.61 20.59 -1.34
N GLN A 65 2.46 19.97 -0.53
CA GLN A 65 3.92 20.03 -0.68
C GLN A 65 4.43 19.19 -1.86
N ALA A 66 3.71 18.11 -2.22
CA ALA A 66 4.02 17.16 -3.29
C ALA A 66 4.06 17.73 -4.73
N THR A 67 3.50 18.92 -4.97
CA THR A 67 3.30 19.47 -6.33
C THR A 67 4.47 20.28 -6.89
N SER A 68 5.59 20.45 -6.15
CA SER A 68 6.65 21.42 -6.51
C SER A 68 8.00 20.86 -6.99
N MET A 69 8.06 19.62 -7.51
CA MET A 69 9.33 19.05 -8.01
C MET A 69 9.88 19.69 -9.30
N ALA A 70 9.11 20.55 -9.97
CA ALA A 70 9.60 21.34 -11.10
C ALA A 70 10.47 22.51 -10.60
N GLY A 71 11.77 22.27 -10.44
CA GLY A 71 12.75 23.32 -10.10
C GLY A 71 13.73 22.99 -8.99
N LYS A 72 13.73 21.76 -8.44
CA LYS A 72 14.67 21.39 -7.39
C LYS A 72 16.12 21.43 -7.94
N PRO A 73 17.06 22.12 -7.28
CA PRO A 73 18.45 22.17 -7.71
C PRO A 73 19.05 20.77 -7.71
N ARG A 74 20.02 20.53 -8.60
CA ARG A 74 20.74 19.26 -8.63
C ARG A 74 21.54 19.07 -7.34
N CYS A 75 21.67 17.82 -6.92
CA CYS A 75 22.55 17.41 -5.84
C CYS A 75 23.99 17.90 -6.09
N ARG A 76 24.70 18.22 -5.02
CA ARG A 76 26.07 18.78 -5.04
C ARG A 76 27.05 17.85 -5.74
N ASP A 77 26.83 16.56 -5.64
CA ASP A 77 27.64 15.48 -6.21
C ASP A 77 27.13 15.03 -7.59
N TYR A 78 26.17 15.73 -8.19
CA TYR A 78 25.63 15.39 -9.50
C TYR A 78 26.76 15.29 -10.55
N THR A 79 26.83 14.15 -11.23
CA THR A 79 27.71 13.94 -12.38
C THR A 79 26.89 13.63 -13.63
N PRO A 80 27.25 14.17 -14.82
CA PRO A 80 26.58 13.82 -16.07
C PRO A 80 26.66 12.32 -16.43
N THR A 81 27.68 11.63 -15.93
CA THR A 81 27.92 10.21 -16.14
C THR A 81 27.11 9.30 -15.20
N LYS A 82 26.32 9.88 -14.28
CA LYS A 82 25.57 9.21 -13.21
C LYS A 82 26.49 8.52 -12.18
N GLN A 83 25.92 8.22 -11.03
CA GLN A 83 26.56 7.48 -9.94
C GLN A 83 25.82 6.17 -9.71
N ALA A 84 26.54 5.15 -9.22
CA ALA A 84 25.93 3.91 -8.78
C ALA A 84 25.44 4.07 -7.34
N TYR A 85 24.20 3.66 -7.09
CA TYR A 85 23.56 3.69 -5.79
C TYR A 85 23.04 2.29 -5.43
N PHE A 86 23.02 1.97 -4.15
CA PHE A 86 22.61 0.70 -3.58
C PHE A 86 21.40 0.90 -2.68
N GLY A 87 20.33 0.15 -2.93
CA GLY A 87 19.08 0.33 -2.23
C GLY A 87 18.14 -0.84 -2.43
N ASP A 88 16.97 -0.74 -1.81
CA ASP A 88 15.92 -1.76 -1.87
C ASP A 88 14.60 -1.14 -2.34
N LEU A 89 13.94 -1.78 -3.29
CA LEU A 89 12.66 -1.34 -3.82
C LEU A 89 11.52 -2.27 -3.42
N HIS A 90 11.75 -3.21 -2.51
CA HIS A 90 10.79 -4.21 -2.10
C HIS A 90 10.86 -4.42 -0.58
N VAL A 91 10.26 -3.50 0.18
CA VAL A 91 10.28 -3.52 1.65
C VAL A 91 8.87 -3.49 2.21
N HIS A 92 8.52 -4.47 3.03
CA HIS A 92 7.21 -4.57 3.69
C HIS A 92 7.34 -4.18 5.17
N THR A 93 6.29 -3.56 5.69
CA THR A 93 6.15 -3.05 7.04
C THR A 93 4.93 -3.68 7.71
N SER A 94 4.63 -3.29 8.94
CA SER A 94 3.43 -3.76 9.65
C SER A 94 2.10 -3.45 8.94
N PHE A 95 2.09 -2.59 7.91
CA PHE A 95 0.90 -2.27 7.11
C PHE A 95 0.61 -3.32 6.03
N SER A 96 1.62 -4.10 5.63
CA SER A 96 1.44 -5.20 4.69
C SER A 96 0.84 -6.41 5.39
N PHE A 97 -0.11 -7.10 4.75
CA PHE A 97 -0.79 -8.23 5.38
C PHE A 97 0.14 -9.39 5.72
N ASP A 98 1.16 -9.62 4.89
CA ASP A 98 2.09 -10.74 5.02
C ASP A 98 3.06 -10.51 6.18
N ALA A 99 3.66 -9.32 6.23
CA ALA A 99 4.49 -8.86 7.33
C ALA A 99 3.69 -8.80 8.64
N HIS A 100 2.45 -8.28 8.61
CA HIS A 100 1.56 -8.28 9.77
C HIS A 100 1.28 -9.69 10.29
N ALA A 101 0.95 -10.62 9.38
CA ALA A 101 0.67 -11.99 9.75
C ALA A 101 1.88 -12.69 10.41
N TYR A 102 3.11 -12.32 10.04
CA TYR A 102 4.33 -12.82 10.68
C TYR A 102 4.80 -11.98 11.88
N GLY A 103 3.96 -11.06 12.38
CA GLY A 103 4.22 -10.33 13.60
C GLY A 103 5.20 -9.16 13.47
N VAL A 104 5.48 -8.70 12.25
CA VAL A 104 6.24 -7.46 12.03
C VAL A 104 5.46 -6.28 12.62
N LYS A 105 6.13 -5.47 13.44
CA LYS A 105 5.56 -4.28 14.10
C LYS A 105 6.21 -2.95 13.68
N THR A 106 7.25 -3.01 12.85
CA THR A 106 7.95 -1.82 12.36
C THR A 106 7.07 -1.04 11.38
N THR A 107 7.10 0.29 11.45
CA THR A 107 6.31 1.17 10.58
C THR A 107 7.09 1.55 9.31
N PRO A 108 6.45 2.21 8.33
CA PRO A 108 7.16 2.83 7.20
C PRO A 108 8.27 3.78 7.64
N GLU A 109 8.07 4.58 8.69
CA GLU A 109 9.11 5.46 9.24
C GLU A 109 10.31 4.66 9.78
N ASP A 110 10.06 3.56 10.50
CA ASP A 110 11.13 2.69 10.97
C ASP A 110 11.92 2.08 9.80
N ALA A 111 11.26 1.69 8.71
CA ALA A 111 11.95 1.16 7.53
C ALA A 111 12.95 2.18 6.94
N TYR A 112 12.55 3.45 6.81
CA TYR A 112 13.45 4.50 6.33
C TYR A 112 14.56 4.85 7.34
N ARG A 113 14.25 4.88 8.64
CA ARG A 113 15.27 5.06 9.70
C ARG A 113 16.32 3.96 9.66
N PHE A 114 15.88 2.70 9.57
CA PHE A 114 16.77 1.55 9.43
C PHE A 114 17.64 1.64 8.18
N ALA A 115 17.05 2.03 7.03
CA ALA A 115 17.78 2.22 5.78
C ALA A 115 18.88 3.29 5.90
N ARG A 116 18.65 4.36 6.67
CA ARG A 116 19.66 5.41 6.95
C ARG A 116 20.70 5.01 8.00
N GLY A 117 20.66 3.77 8.50
CA GLY A 117 21.60 3.26 9.50
C GLY A 117 21.25 3.63 10.95
N GLU A 118 20.03 4.06 11.21
CA GLU A 118 19.54 4.22 12.59
C GLU A 118 19.21 2.84 13.19
N ALA A 119 19.32 2.73 14.51
CA ALA A 119 18.78 1.57 15.21
C ALA A 119 17.27 1.74 15.37
N ILE A 120 16.51 0.68 15.09
CA ILE A 120 15.06 0.63 15.24
C ILE A 120 14.66 -0.46 16.24
N PRO A 121 13.52 -0.30 16.93
CA PRO A 121 12.95 -1.37 17.75
C PRO A 121 12.72 -2.63 16.90
N PHE A 122 13.16 -3.79 17.40
CA PHE A 122 13.02 -5.05 16.71
C PHE A 122 12.79 -6.22 17.67
N LEU A 123 12.68 -7.43 17.13
CA LEU A 123 12.50 -8.65 17.91
C LEU A 123 13.65 -8.86 18.93
N PRO A 124 13.38 -9.54 20.06
CA PRO A 124 12.13 -10.21 20.42
C PRO A 124 11.02 -9.27 20.91
N LEU A 125 9.80 -9.78 20.99
CA LEU A 125 8.68 -9.10 21.66
C LEU A 125 8.77 -9.30 23.18
N ALA A 126 8.45 -8.26 23.94
CA ALA A 126 8.17 -8.33 25.38
C ALA A 126 6.81 -9.02 25.64
N GLU A 127 6.55 -9.36 26.91
CA GLU A 127 5.28 -9.99 27.33
C GLU A 127 4.03 -9.15 27.00
N ASP A 128 4.18 -7.82 26.96
CA ASP A 128 3.11 -6.88 26.60
C ASP A 128 2.95 -6.67 25.08
N GLY A 129 3.73 -7.39 24.27
CA GLY A 129 3.70 -7.31 22.81
C GLY A 129 4.49 -6.15 22.20
N THR A 130 5.23 -5.39 23.01
CA THR A 130 6.14 -4.34 22.51
C THR A 130 7.46 -4.92 22.01
N MET A 131 8.15 -4.21 21.11
CA MET A 131 9.48 -4.61 20.64
C MET A 131 10.52 -4.35 21.74
N ALA A 132 11.15 -5.42 22.23
CA ALA A 132 12.14 -5.35 23.31
C ALA A 132 13.59 -5.26 22.80
N GLY A 133 13.84 -5.73 21.58
CA GLY A 133 15.15 -5.69 20.94
C GLY A 133 15.36 -4.44 20.10
N SER A 134 16.54 -4.36 19.49
CA SER A 134 16.87 -3.35 18.50
C SER A 134 17.71 -3.96 17.38
N ILE A 135 17.49 -3.51 16.14
CA ILE A 135 18.29 -3.90 14.98
C ILE A 135 18.80 -2.66 14.25
N LYS A 136 19.94 -2.80 13.59
CA LYS A 136 20.57 -1.77 12.77
C LYS A 136 21.26 -2.44 11.58
N ILE A 137 21.19 -1.82 10.41
CA ILE A 137 21.91 -2.29 9.22
C ILE A 137 23.40 -1.93 9.32
N ASP A 138 24.27 -2.82 8.85
CA ASP A 138 25.73 -2.62 8.90
C ASP A 138 26.20 -1.44 8.05
N ARG A 139 25.54 -1.22 6.91
CA ARG A 139 25.81 -0.12 5.99
C ARG A 139 24.49 0.54 5.58
N PRO A 140 24.36 1.88 5.72
CA PRO A 140 23.20 2.60 5.19
C PRO A 140 23.00 2.38 3.69
N LEU A 141 21.74 2.39 3.27
CA LEU A 141 21.33 2.34 1.88
C LEU A 141 21.26 3.77 1.30
N ASP A 142 21.50 3.88 0.01
CA ASP A 142 21.39 5.14 -0.73
C ASP A 142 19.92 5.46 -1.07
N PHE A 143 19.09 4.42 -1.24
CA PHE A 143 17.66 4.59 -1.45
C PHE A 143 16.81 3.43 -0.95
N VAL A 144 15.55 3.70 -0.58
CA VAL A 144 14.54 2.68 -0.27
C VAL A 144 13.15 3.08 -0.77
N ALA A 145 12.36 2.09 -1.18
CA ALA A 145 10.91 2.21 -1.32
C ALA A 145 10.20 1.23 -0.36
N VAL A 146 9.34 1.75 0.51
CA VAL A 146 8.35 0.91 1.20
C VAL A 146 7.29 0.53 0.16
N THR A 147 7.03 -0.76 0.03
CA THR A 147 6.11 -1.31 -0.96
C THR A 147 5.15 -2.29 -0.32
N ASP A 148 4.42 -1.83 0.69
CA ASP A 148 3.35 -2.61 1.29
C ASP A 148 2.26 -2.97 0.25
N HIS A 149 1.59 -4.10 0.46
CA HIS A 149 0.55 -4.61 -0.42
C HIS A 149 -0.65 -3.65 -0.50
N ALA A 150 -0.98 -3.16 -1.70
CA ALA A 150 -2.16 -2.33 -1.94
C ALA A 150 -3.48 -3.05 -1.61
N GLU A 151 -3.48 -4.37 -1.76
CA GLU A 151 -4.69 -5.19 -1.68
C GLU A 151 -5.36 -5.12 -0.31
N PHE A 152 -4.61 -5.05 0.78
CA PHE A 152 -5.17 -5.18 2.13
C PHE A 152 -4.94 -3.98 3.06
N LEU A 153 -4.57 -2.82 2.52
CA LEU A 153 -4.38 -1.60 3.33
C LEU A 153 -5.68 -1.16 4.02
N GLY A 154 -6.82 -1.30 3.36
CA GLY A 154 -8.12 -0.98 3.95
C GLY A 154 -8.49 -1.92 5.10
N GLU A 155 -8.31 -3.22 4.89
CA GLU A 155 -8.54 -4.26 5.88
C GLU A 155 -7.57 -4.13 7.06
N TYR A 156 -6.30 -3.81 6.80
CA TYR A 156 -5.33 -3.48 7.85
C TYR A 156 -5.88 -2.36 8.74
N GLN A 157 -6.32 -1.24 8.15
CA GLN A 157 -6.88 -0.13 8.91
C GLN A 157 -8.13 -0.54 9.70
N LEU A 158 -9.11 -1.19 9.05
CA LEU A 158 -10.35 -1.60 9.70
C LEU A 158 -10.15 -2.65 10.80
N CYS A 159 -9.12 -3.50 10.68
CA CYS A 159 -8.83 -4.54 11.67
C CYS A 159 -7.88 -4.09 12.77
N THR A 160 -7.13 -3.01 12.61
CA THR A 160 -6.22 -2.49 13.66
C THR A 160 -6.78 -1.29 14.42
N ASP A 161 -7.73 -0.57 13.84
CA ASP A 161 -8.47 0.50 14.53
C ASP A 161 -9.53 -0.08 15.48
N LYS A 162 -9.37 0.16 16.79
CA LYS A 162 -10.30 -0.31 17.84
C LYS A 162 -11.70 0.29 17.73
N ASP A 163 -11.82 1.45 17.07
CA ASP A 163 -13.10 2.15 16.90
C ASP A 163 -13.83 1.70 15.61
N SER A 164 -13.19 0.87 14.78
CA SER A 164 -13.79 0.29 13.58
C SER A 164 -14.93 -0.66 13.92
N ALA A 165 -16.06 -0.54 13.21
CA ALA A 165 -17.19 -1.46 13.35
C ALA A 165 -16.80 -2.92 13.01
N SER A 166 -15.81 -3.11 12.14
CA SER A 166 -15.30 -4.43 11.75
C SER A 166 -14.29 -5.01 12.74
N TYR A 167 -13.82 -4.23 13.73
CA TYR A 167 -12.73 -4.62 14.63
C TYR A 167 -12.96 -5.97 15.30
N ASN A 168 -14.16 -6.22 15.83
CA ASN A 168 -14.48 -7.46 16.55
C ASN A 168 -15.00 -8.60 15.64
N SER A 169 -14.99 -8.42 14.32
CA SER A 169 -15.38 -9.48 13.38
C SER A 169 -14.42 -10.67 13.43
N ASP A 170 -14.91 -11.86 13.08
CA ASP A 170 -14.07 -13.07 12.99
C ASP A 170 -12.89 -12.87 12.01
N TYR A 171 -13.13 -12.18 10.89
CA TYR A 171 -12.10 -11.82 9.94
C TYR A 171 -10.98 -11.00 10.61
N CYS A 172 -11.33 -9.91 11.31
CA CYS A 172 -10.33 -9.06 11.93
C CYS A 172 -9.66 -9.71 13.15
N ASN A 173 -10.35 -10.60 13.86
CA ASN A 173 -9.75 -11.43 14.90
C ASN A 173 -8.68 -12.36 14.30
N THR A 174 -8.99 -13.06 13.21
CA THR A 174 -8.02 -13.91 12.50
C THR A 174 -6.87 -13.09 11.91
N TYR A 175 -7.17 -11.94 11.28
CA TYR A 175 -6.17 -11.03 10.73
C TYR A 175 -5.16 -10.58 11.80
N ARG A 176 -5.64 -10.06 12.94
CA ARG A 176 -4.78 -9.59 14.05
C ARG A 176 -4.02 -10.71 14.74
N LYS A 177 -4.62 -11.91 14.83
CA LYS A 177 -3.95 -13.10 15.38
C LYS A 177 -2.75 -13.51 14.52
N GLY A 178 -2.82 -13.25 13.22
CA GLY A 178 -1.74 -13.54 12.28
C GLY A 178 -1.52 -15.04 12.06
N GLY A 179 -0.30 -15.39 11.66
CA GLY A 179 0.13 -16.74 11.35
C GLY A 179 -0.45 -17.30 10.05
N VAL A 180 -0.34 -18.62 9.90
CA VAL A 180 -0.76 -19.34 8.70
C VAL A 180 -2.24 -19.13 8.39
N GLU A 181 -3.09 -18.98 9.40
CA GLU A 181 -4.53 -18.76 9.23
C GLU A 181 -4.80 -17.42 8.53
N ALA A 182 -4.14 -16.34 8.96
CA ALA A 182 -4.25 -15.03 8.33
C ALA A 182 -3.69 -15.03 6.89
N ILE A 183 -2.54 -15.68 6.66
CA ILE A 183 -1.95 -15.84 5.32
C ILE A 183 -2.88 -16.61 4.38
N MET A 184 -3.50 -17.69 4.86
CA MET A 184 -4.45 -18.47 4.06
C MET A 184 -5.71 -17.66 3.74
N LEU A 185 -6.18 -16.86 4.68
CA LEU A 185 -7.34 -15.99 4.51
C LEU A 185 -7.12 -14.95 3.40
N THR A 186 -6.03 -14.19 3.46
CA THR A 186 -5.70 -13.16 2.45
C THR A 186 -5.24 -13.78 1.13
N GLY A 187 -4.44 -14.85 1.18
CA GLY A 187 -3.98 -15.57 0.00
C GLY A 187 -5.15 -16.18 -0.80
N THR A 188 -6.18 -16.68 -0.13
CA THR A 188 -7.40 -17.17 -0.80
C THR A 188 -8.10 -16.04 -1.55
N ALA A 189 -8.24 -14.85 -0.95
CA ALA A 189 -8.85 -13.69 -1.62
C ALA A 189 -8.06 -13.22 -2.85
N LEU A 190 -6.73 -13.33 -2.83
CA LEU A 190 -5.86 -13.04 -3.98
C LEU A 190 -5.93 -14.11 -5.09
N ALA A 191 -6.23 -15.36 -4.72
CA ALA A 191 -6.26 -16.50 -5.64
C ALA A 191 -7.63 -16.69 -6.32
N THR A 192 -8.73 -16.27 -5.68
CA THR A 192 -10.07 -16.31 -6.28
C THR A 192 -10.13 -15.49 -7.57
N GLN A 193 -10.94 -15.91 -8.54
CA GLN A 193 -11.09 -15.23 -9.83
C GLN A 193 -12.58 -14.95 -10.12
N PRO A 194 -13.01 -13.66 -10.19
CA PRO A 194 -12.19 -12.47 -9.94
C PRO A 194 -11.72 -12.40 -8.48
N SER A 195 -10.56 -11.79 -8.25
CA SER A 195 -10.11 -11.46 -6.88
C SER A 195 -11.09 -10.45 -6.31
N THR A 196 -11.59 -10.68 -5.10
CA THR A 196 -12.57 -9.79 -4.47
C THR A 196 -12.30 -9.57 -3.00
N ARG A 197 -12.59 -8.35 -2.54
CA ARG A 197 -12.65 -8.02 -1.11
C ARG A 197 -13.88 -8.66 -0.46
N LEU A 198 -13.79 -8.95 0.84
CA LEU A 198 -14.88 -9.58 1.57
C LEU A 198 -15.94 -8.55 2.00
N THR A 199 -17.13 -8.65 1.41
CA THR A 199 -18.27 -7.75 1.70
C THR A 199 -18.59 -7.60 3.20
N PRO A 200 -18.55 -8.65 4.05
CA PRO A 200 -18.85 -8.49 5.48
C PRO A 200 -17.90 -7.55 6.23
N VAL A 201 -16.68 -7.31 5.69
CA VAL A 201 -15.66 -6.44 6.30
C VAL A 201 -15.59 -5.11 5.57
N CYS A 202 -15.65 -5.15 4.24
CA CYS A 202 -15.43 -3.99 3.39
C CYS A 202 -16.71 -3.26 2.96
N GLY A 203 -17.88 -3.76 3.36
CA GLY A 203 -19.16 -3.24 2.94
C GLY A 203 -19.48 -3.50 1.46
N GLU A 204 -20.67 -3.11 1.05
CA GLU A 204 -21.12 -3.21 -0.34
C GLU A 204 -20.20 -2.43 -1.28
N GLY A 205 -19.81 -3.07 -2.39
CA GLY A 205 -18.87 -2.49 -3.35
C GLY A 205 -17.49 -2.17 -2.77
N ALA A 206 -17.10 -2.79 -1.66
CA ALA A 206 -15.85 -2.56 -0.94
C ALA A 206 -15.65 -1.12 -0.41
N ARG A 207 -16.74 -0.36 -0.27
CA ARG A 207 -16.72 1.06 0.11
C ARG A 207 -15.90 1.35 1.37
N ASP A 208 -16.04 0.52 2.40
CA ASP A 208 -15.45 0.78 3.71
C ASP A 208 -13.94 0.50 3.69
N CYS A 209 -13.50 -0.55 3.00
CA CYS A 209 -12.06 -0.84 2.83
C CYS A 209 -11.38 0.20 1.93
N LEU A 210 -12.02 0.63 0.83
CA LEU A 210 -11.47 1.69 -0.02
C LEU A 210 -11.29 3.00 0.76
N ALA A 211 -12.33 3.44 1.49
CA ALA A 211 -12.24 4.62 2.34
C ALA A 211 -11.16 4.48 3.43
N ALA A 212 -11.08 3.32 4.09
CA ALA A 212 -10.10 3.06 5.14
C ALA A 212 -8.66 2.99 4.60
N SER A 213 -8.46 2.55 3.34
CA SER A 213 -7.12 2.41 2.74
C SER A 213 -6.36 3.73 2.58
N VAL A 214 -7.08 4.85 2.50
CA VAL A 214 -6.50 6.19 2.38
C VAL A 214 -5.59 6.50 3.57
N ILE A 215 -5.97 6.07 4.78
CA ILE A 215 -5.22 6.39 6.01
C ILE A 215 -3.80 5.82 5.98
N PRO A 216 -3.59 4.49 5.87
CA PRO A 216 -2.25 3.93 5.80
C PRO A 216 -1.53 4.30 4.51
N TRP A 217 -2.23 4.53 3.39
CA TRP A 217 -1.60 5.01 2.16
C TRP A 217 -0.98 6.40 2.33
N GLN A 218 -1.71 7.34 2.95
CA GLN A 218 -1.17 8.67 3.26
C GLN A 218 -0.02 8.60 4.26
N ALA A 219 -0.06 7.67 5.22
CA ALA A 219 1.07 7.44 6.13
C ALA A 219 2.32 6.93 5.39
N ILE A 220 2.18 6.02 4.41
CA ILE A 220 3.30 5.58 3.55
C ILE A 220 3.86 6.75 2.75
N ILE A 221 3.00 7.58 2.13
CA ILE A 221 3.42 8.77 1.38
C ILE A 221 4.19 9.73 2.31
N ALA A 222 3.64 10.03 3.48
CA ALA A 222 4.25 10.95 4.44
C ALA A 222 5.60 10.42 4.95
N ALA A 223 5.70 9.12 5.26
CA ALA A 223 6.95 8.50 5.67
C ALA A 223 8.02 8.61 4.58
N ALA A 224 7.66 8.38 3.32
CA ALA A 224 8.56 8.55 2.19
C ALA A 224 9.01 10.02 2.07
N GLU A 225 8.09 10.97 1.96
CA GLU A 225 8.43 12.39 1.78
C GLU A 225 9.28 12.93 2.95
N ASN A 226 8.96 12.55 4.19
CA ASN A 226 9.73 12.95 5.37
C ASN A 226 11.14 12.32 5.41
N ALA A 227 11.32 11.15 4.81
CA ALA A 227 12.60 10.46 4.76
C ALA A 227 13.54 11.01 3.69
N ASN A 228 12.99 11.58 2.61
CA ASN A 228 13.76 12.04 1.46
C ASN A 228 14.71 13.18 1.84
N ASP A 229 15.98 13.11 1.45
CA ASP A 229 16.89 14.24 1.62
C ASP A 229 16.65 15.28 0.53
N ASP A 230 15.98 16.37 0.91
CA ASP A 230 15.74 17.51 0.05
C ASP A 230 16.85 18.56 0.06
N SER A 231 17.90 18.36 0.87
CA SER A 231 19.05 19.23 0.88
C SER A 231 19.88 19.11 -0.41
N PRO A 232 20.76 20.08 -0.70
CA PRO A 232 21.70 19.94 -1.80
C PRO A 232 22.67 18.76 -1.66
N ALA A 233 22.74 18.08 -0.51
CA ALA A 233 23.60 16.92 -0.32
C ALA A 233 23.03 15.64 -0.94
N CYS A 234 21.70 15.46 -0.93
CA CYS A 234 21.00 14.27 -1.43
C CYS A 234 21.55 12.95 -0.88
N GLU A 235 21.80 12.89 0.43
CA GLU A 235 22.44 11.73 1.09
C GLU A 235 21.53 10.50 1.13
N PHE A 236 20.22 10.67 0.98
CA PHE A 236 19.25 9.58 0.96
C PHE A 236 18.07 9.89 0.04
N THR A 237 17.65 8.91 -0.77
CA THR A 237 16.43 9.01 -1.58
C THR A 237 15.38 8.02 -1.10
N SER A 238 14.20 8.50 -0.77
CA SER A 238 13.02 7.64 -0.60
C SER A 238 12.15 7.70 -1.85
N PHE A 239 11.36 6.65 -2.06
CA PHE A 239 10.30 6.67 -3.06
C PHE A 239 8.96 6.38 -2.42
N VAL A 240 7.94 7.11 -2.86
CA VAL A 240 6.55 6.71 -2.67
C VAL A 240 6.30 5.49 -3.56
N GLY A 241 5.78 4.41 -2.97
CA GLY A 241 5.48 3.19 -3.70
C GLY A 241 4.57 2.24 -2.93
N TYR A 242 4.09 1.22 -3.64
CA TYR A 242 3.33 0.11 -3.09
C TYR A 242 3.58 -1.14 -3.93
N GLU A 243 3.25 -2.31 -3.38
CA GLU A 243 3.20 -3.55 -4.14
C GLU A 243 1.77 -3.81 -4.65
N TYR A 244 1.66 -4.08 -5.95
CA TYR A 244 0.48 -4.64 -6.59
C TYR A 244 0.67 -6.16 -6.69
N SER A 245 -0.23 -6.92 -6.09
CA SER A 245 -0.07 -8.36 -5.94
C SER A 245 -1.31 -9.17 -6.26
N GLY A 246 -1.09 -10.39 -6.73
CA GLY A 246 -2.13 -11.33 -7.11
C GLY A 246 -1.64 -12.77 -7.14
N ALA A 247 -2.58 -13.71 -7.17
CA ALA A 247 -2.28 -15.13 -7.31
C ALA A 247 -3.08 -15.81 -8.44
N PRO A 248 -3.09 -15.28 -9.68
CA PRO A 248 -3.83 -15.87 -10.78
C PRO A 248 -3.36 -17.31 -11.03
N GLY A 249 -4.28 -18.27 -10.99
CA GLY A 249 -3.94 -19.69 -11.14
C GLY A 249 -3.02 -20.22 -10.03
N SER A 250 -3.05 -19.61 -8.83
CA SER A 250 -2.13 -19.90 -7.72
C SER A 250 -0.66 -19.60 -7.99
N SER A 251 -0.35 -18.83 -9.04
CA SER A 251 1.00 -18.33 -9.29
C SER A 251 1.16 -16.95 -8.66
N ASN A 252 2.20 -16.80 -7.83
CA ASN A 252 2.55 -15.50 -7.26
C ASN A 252 2.85 -14.48 -8.36
N TYR A 253 2.18 -13.34 -8.29
CA TYR A 253 2.31 -12.21 -9.18
C TYR A 253 2.50 -10.98 -8.29
N HIS A 254 3.66 -10.34 -8.40
CA HIS A 254 4.08 -9.24 -7.53
C HIS A 254 4.74 -8.16 -8.38
N ARG A 255 4.29 -6.91 -8.23
CA ARG A 255 4.83 -5.77 -8.96
C ARG A 255 4.94 -4.55 -8.05
N ASN A 256 6.11 -3.96 -7.99
CA ASN A 256 6.29 -2.72 -7.24
C ASN A 256 5.99 -1.53 -8.15
N VAL A 257 5.03 -0.72 -7.74
CA VAL A 257 4.69 0.56 -8.38
C VAL A 257 5.46 1.64 -7.65
N ILE A 258 6.45 2.23 -8.30
CA ILE A 258 7.34 3.24 -7.73
C ILE A 258 7.07 4.57 -8.41
N PHE A 259 6.70 5.58 -7.63
CA PHE A 259 6.41 6.92 -8.14
C PHE A 259 7.65 7.81 -8.13
N ARG A 260 7.71 8.73 -9.09
CA ARG A 260 8.78 9.72 -9.21
C ARG A 260 8.70 10.80 -8.12
N ASN A 261 7.49 11.07 -7.62
CA ASN A 261 7.19 12.06 -6.60
C ASN A 261 5.83 11.74 -5.98
N ALA A 262 5.41 12.54 -5.00
CA ALA A 262 4.13 12.37 -4.32
C ALA A 262 2.87 12.81 -5.12
N ASN A 263 2.96 13.12 -6.43
CA ASN A 263 1.78 13.20 -7.30
C ASN A 263 1.28 11.78 -7.66
N VAL A 264 0.53 11.19 -6.75
CA VAL A 264 0.10 9.79 -6.81
C VAL A 264 -1.42 9.68 -6.71
N PRO A 265 -2.02 8.53 -7.08
CA PRO A 265 -3.45 8.28 -6.87
C PRO A 265 -3.86 8.46 -5.40
N GLU A 266 -5.07 8.95 -5.18
CA GLU A 266 -5.66 9.14 -3.84
C GLU A 266 -5.71 7.83 -3.05
N MET A 267 -5.90 6.71 -3.75
CA MET A 267 -5.84 5.35 -3.21
C MET A 267 -4.90 4.50 -4.08
N PRO A 268 -4.14 3.56 -3.49
CA PRO A 268 -3.32 2.66 -4.27
C PRO A 268 -4.22 1.72 -5.10
N VAL A 269 -3.82 1.48 -6.34
CA VAL A 269 -4.59 0.62 -7.26
C VAL A 269 -4.18 -0.82 -7.00
N SER A 270 -5.12 -1.69 -6.64
CA SER A 270 -4.84 -3.10 -6.34
C SER A 270 -5.41 -4.04 -7.42
N ILE A 271 -5.09 -5.33 -7.33
CA ILE A 271 -5.69 -6.33 -8.23
C ILE A 271 -7.23 -6.43 -8.09
N PHE A 272 -7.79 -6.03 -6.95
CA PHE A 272 -9.23 -6.07 -6.72
C PHE A 272 -9.99 -5.05 -7.58
N GLU A 273 -9.42 -3.86 -7.78
CA GLU A 273 -10.02 -2.80 -8.59
C GLU A 273 -9.52 -2.80 -10.05
N ALA A 274 -8.34 -3.38 -10.30
CA ALA A 274 -7.72 -3.46 -11.62
C ALA A 274 -7.19 -4.88 -11.90
N PRO A 275 -8.05 -5.88 -12.15
CA PRO A 275 -7.66 -7.30 -12.18
C PRO A 275 -6.83 -7.72 -13.40
N ARG A 276 -6.83 -6.92 -14.47
CA ARG A 276 -5.98 -7.13 -15.64
C ARG A 276 -4.86 -6.13 -15.60
N ASP A 277 -3.69 -6.56 -16.06
CA ASP A 277 -2.53 -5.69 -16.23
C ASP A 277 -2.96 -4.32 -16.77
N TYR A 278 -3.47 -4.23 -17.99
CA TYR A 278 -3.87 -2.95 -18.62
C TYR A 278 -4.77 -2.02 -17.77
N ASP A 279 -5.62 -2.55 -16.89
CA ASP A 279 -6.47 -1.74 -16.01
C ASP A 279 -5.62 -0.97 -14.98
N LEU A 280 -4.52 -1.54 -14.51
CA LEU A 280 -3.56 -0.89 -13.62
C LEU A 280 -2.93 0.34 -14.31
N TRP A 281 -2.42 0.18 -15.53
CA TRP A 281 -1.83 1.30 -16.29
C TRP A 281 -2.87 2.38 -16.60
N LEU A 282 -4.11 1.98 -16.94
CA LEU A 282 -5.19 2.93 -17.16
C LEU A 282 -5.53 3.74 -15.90
N ALA A 283 -5.52 3.10 -14.73
CA ALA A 283 -5.77 3.77 -13.47
C ALA A 283 -4.62 4.74 -13.11
N LEU A 284 -3.36 4.29 -13.25
CA LEU A 284 -2.17 5.09 -12.94
C LEU A 284 -1.96 6.29 -13.89
N ASN A 285 -2.53 6.27 -15.09
CA ASN A 285 -2.43 7.38 -16.05
C ASN A 285 -3.46 8.50 -15.82
N LYS A 286 -4.37 8.36 -14.84
CA LYS A 286 -5.36 9.38 -14.51
C LYS A 286 -4.85 10.46 -13.53
N THR A 287 -3.63 10.29 -13.02
CA THR A 287 -2.90 11.20 -12.12
C THR A 287 -1.74 11.89 -12.80
#